data_AF-A0AAE4FJ09-F1
#
_entry.id   AF-A0AAE4FJ09-F1
#
_cell.length_a   1.000
_cell.length_b   1.000
_cell.length_c   1.000
_cell.angle_alpha   90.00
_cell.angle_beta   90.00
_cell.angle_gamma   90.00
#
_symmetry.space_group_name_H-M   'P 1'
#
loop_
_entity.id
_entity.type
_entity.pdbx_description
1 polymer ?
#
loop_
_entity_poly.entity_id
_entity_poly.type
_entity_poly.pdbx_seq_one_letter_code
_entity_poly.pdbx_strand_id
1 'polypeptide(L)'
;MKNRLFNKEGHLNEDTVRLLKLGTLDDEKLIPILEHISDCQECASVFADSFEDDELAEAPLGFEEKVKIKIKNKKESNIRFNLYCAKVAIAASIALIMVFSNGLSFLANTKTNYVKPLDLSFINSFNSNLNTFSERIIKMEVFNYDKEKK
;
A
#
# COMPACT_ATOMS: atom_id res chain seq x y z
N MET A 1 -6.66 -49.06 6.64
CA MET A 1 -7.87 -48.25 6.93
C MET A 1 -8.34 -47.35 5.77
N LYS A 2 -7.54 -47.09 4.71
CA LYS A 2 -7.92 -46.21 3.57
C LYS A 2 -9.15 -46.65 2.74
N ASN A 3 -9.49 -47.93 2.70
CA ASN A 3 -10.52 -48.47 1.79
C ASN A 3 -11.99 -48.28 2.21
N ARG A 4 -12.29 -47.52 3.27
CA ARG A 4 -13.70 -47.26 3.67
C ARG A 4 -14.18 -45.84 3.39
N LEU A 5 -13.27 -44.89 3.16
CA LEU A 5 -13.63 -43.48 2.96
C LEU A 5 -13.89 -43.14 1.49
N PHE A 6 -13.13 -43.78 0.60
CA PHE A 6 -13.18 -43.55 -0.84
C PHE A 6 -13.72 -44.77 -1.59
N ASN A 7 -14.36 -44.53 -2.72
CA ASN A 7 -14.86 -45.55 -3.63
C ASN A 7 -13.70 -46.10 -4.49
N LYS A 8 -14.02 -47.04 -5.39
CA LYS A 8 -13.02 -47.66 -6.27
C LYS A 8 -12.42 -46.69 -7.29
N GLU A 9 -13.09 -45.57 -7.55
CA GLU A 9 -12.70 -44.53 -8.51
C GLU A 9 -11.87 -43.42 -7.83
N GLY A 10 -11.76 -43.44 -6.50
CA GLY A 10 -11.00 -42.47 -5.72
C GLY A 10 -11.80 -41.27 -5.22
N HIS A 11 -13.13 -41.27 -5.40
CA HIS A 11 -14.05 -40.26 -4.87
C HIS A 11 -14.57 -40.66 -3.49
N LEU A 12 -15.17 -39.72 -2.75
CA LEU A 12 -15.76 -40.02 -1.45
C LEU A 12 -16.96 -40.97 -1.59
N ASN A 13 -17.03 -41.95 -0.68
CA ASN A 13 -18.23 -42.80 -0.55
C ASN A 13 -19.40 -41.97 -0.01
N GLU A 14 -20.63 -42.36 -0.37
CA GLU A 14 -21.86 -41.70 0.08
C GLU A 14 -21.98 -41.66 1.62
N ASP A 15 -21.61 -42.76 2.30
CA ASP A 15 -21.56 -42.81 3.76
C ASP A 15 -20.58 -41.79 4.35
N THR A 16 -19.45 -41.55 3.67
CA THR A 16 -18.44 -40.57 4.10
C THR A 16 -18.97 -39.14 3.95
N VAL A 17 -19.66 -38.85 2.85
CA VAL A 17 -20.32 -37.55 2.61
C VAL A 17 -21.36 -37.29 3.69
N ARG A 18 -22.19 -38.29 4.03
CA ARG A 18 -23.18 -38.18 5.11
C ARG A 18 -22.53 -37.92 6.47
N LEU A 19 -21.45 -38.63 6.81
CA LEU A 19 -20.72 -38.43 8.07
C LEU A 19 -20.04 -37.06 8.14
N LEU A 20 -19.57 -36.54 7.00
CA LEU A 20 -19.01 -35.21 6.88
C LEU A 20 -20.08 -34.13 7.08
N LYS A 21 -21.24 -34.29 6.44
CA LYS A 21 -22.41 -33.39 6.61
C LYS A 21 -22.85 -33.30 8.08
N LEU A 22 -22.87 -34.44 8.78
CA LEU A 22 -23.25 -34.49 10.20
C LEU A 22 -22.18 -33.96 11.17
N GLY A 23 -20.96 -33.70 10.69
CA GLY A 23 -19.84 -33.22 11.53
C GLY A 23 -19.36 -34.26 12.57
N THR A 24 -19.63 -35.55 12.34
CA THR A 24 -19.34 -36.63 13.31
C THR A 24 -17.98 -37.32 13.09
N LEU A 25 -17.18 -36.82 12.16
CA LEU A 25 -15.86 -37.40 11.84
C LEU A 25 -14.81 -36.95 12.86
N ASP A 26 -13.95 -37.89 13.25
CA ASP A 26 -12.72 -37.58 13.99
C ASP A 26 -11.72 -36.80 13.14
N ASP A 27 -10.90 -35.97 13.78
CA ASP A 27 -9.93 -35.09 13.12
C ASP A 27 -8.96 -35.85 12.21
N GLU A 28 -8.56 -37.06 12.59
CA GLU A 28 -7.64 -37.91 11.81
C GLU A 28 -8.22 -38.32 10.46
N LYS A 29 -9.54 -38.48 10.37
CA LYS A 29 -10.26 -38.76 9.11
C LYS A 29 -10.75 -37.51 8.42
N LEU A 30 -11.05 -36.45 9.16
CA LEU A 30 -11.58 -35.20 8.61
C LEU A 30 -10.56 -34.51 7.70
N ILE A 31 -9.31 -34.39 8.16
CA ILE A 31 -8.24 -33.72 7.40
C ILE A 31 -8.08 -34.28 5.97
N PRO A 32 -7.86 -35.60 5.77
CA PRO A 32 -7.65 -36.14 4.41
C PRO A 32 -8.90 -36.06 3.53
N ILE A 33 -10.11 -36.00 4.12
CA ILE A 33 -11.35 -35.82 3.37
C ILE A 33 -11.44 -34.37 2.85
N LEU A 34 -11.17 -33.39 3.70
CA LEU A 34 -11.20 -31.97 3.32
C LEU A 34 -10.10 -31.63 2.32
N GLU A 35 -8.90 -32.20 2.48
CA GLU A 35 -7.80 -32.08 1.52
C GLU A 35 -8.17 -32.68 0.15
N HIS A 36 -8.89 -33.81 0.14
CA HIS A 36 -9.39 -34.35 -1.12
C HIS A 36 -10.45 -33.45 -1.76
N ILE A 37 -11.40 -32.91 -0.98
CA ILE A 37 -12.45 -32.02 -1.48
C ILE A 37 -11.86 -30.73 -2.06
N SER A 38 -10.77 -30.20 -1.51
CA SER A 38 -10.14 -29.00 -2.06
C SER A 38 -9.58 -29.20 -3.47
N ASP A 39 -9.20 -30.44 -3.80
CA ASP A 39 -8.56 -30.78 -5.07
C ASP A 39 -9.50 -31.52 -6.05
N CYS A 40 -10.62 -32.06 -5.57
CA CYS A 40 -11.59 -32.82 -6.36
C CYS A 40 -12.91 -32.08 -6.52
N GLN A 41 -13.10 -31.45 -7.69
CA GLN A 41 -14.32 -30.70 -8.02
C GLN A 41 -15.59 -31.54 -7.89
N GLU A 42 -15.55 -32.82 -8.30
CA GLU A 42 -16.71 -33.71 -8.22
C GLU A 42 -17.15 -33.97 -6.78
N CYS A 43 -16.21 -34.29 -5.88
CA CYS A 43 -16.52 -34.47 -4.47
C CYS A 43 -16.99 -33.17 -3.80
N ALA A 44 -16.45 -32.02 -4.22
CA ALA A 44 -16.92 -30.72 -3.75
C ALA A 44 -18.36 -30.44 -4.17
N SER A 45 -18.72 -30.74 -5.43
CA SER A 45 -20.09 -30.65 -5.93
C SER A 45 -21.02 -31.59 -5.17
N VAL A 46 -20.68 -32.88 -5.06
CA VAL A 46 -21.51 -33.88 -4.35
C VAL A 46 -21.74 -33.48 -2.89
N PHE A 47 -20.72 -32.93 -2.21
CA PHE A 47 -20.88 -32.46 -0.85
C PHE A 47 -21.77 -31.21 -0.76
N ALA A 48 -21.60 -30.24 -1.65
CA ALA A 48 -22.45 -29.05 -1.70
C ALA A 48 -23.93 -29.40 -1.99
N ASP A 49 -24.15 -30.32 -2.93
CA ASP A 49 -25.48 -30.79 -3.33
C ASP A 49 -26.12 -31.74 -2.30
N SER A 50 -25.38 -32.16 -1.27
CA SER A 50 -25.91 -33.01 -0.20
C SER A 50 -26.76 -32.24 0.83
N PHE A 51 -26.78 -30.91 0.75
CA PHE A 51 -27.58 -30.04 1.60
C PHE A 51 -28.91 -29.69 0.92
N GLU A 52 -29.99 -29.78 1.69
CA GLU A 52 -31.30 -29.31 1.25
C GLU A 52 -31.41 -27.79 1.50
N ASP A 53 -32.24 -27.09 0.72
CA ASP A 53 -32.38 -25.62 0.81
C ASP A 53 -32.84 -25.14 2.21
N ASP A 54 -33.56 -25.98 2.96
CA ASP A 54 -34.05 -25.69 4.31
C ASP A 54 -33.01 -25.95 5.41
N GLU A 55 -31.91 -26.64 5.10
CA GLU A 55 -30.77 -26.85 5.99
C GLU A 55 -29.77 -25.70 5.95
N LEU A 56 -29.84 -24.86 4.90
CA LEU A 56 -28.93 -23.74 4.70
C LEU A 56 -29.49 -22.47 5.35
N ALA A 57 -28.63 -21.78 6.10
CA ALA A 57 -28.99 -20.49 6.69
C ALA A 57 -29.18 -19.44 5.59
N GLU A 58 -30.25 -18.65 5.67
CA GLU A 58 -30.43 -17.49 4.80
C GLU A 58 -29.27 -16.51 4.96
N ALA A 59 -28.72 -16.06 3.84
CA ALA A 59 -27.69 -15.06 3.83
C ALA A 59 -28.23 -13.73 4.39
N PRO A 60 -27.50 -13.05 5.30
CA PRO A 60 -27.92 -11.75 5.80
C PRO A 60 -28.12 -10.73 4.68
N LEU A 61 -29.06 -9.80 4.86
CA LEU A 61 -29.32 -8.73 3.89
C LEU A 61 -28.03 -7.97 3.55
N GLY A 62 -27.78 -7.80 2.25
CA GLY A 62 -26.60 -7.12 1.72
C GLY A 62 -25.29 -7.91 1.81
N PHE A 63 -25.32 -9.21 2.14
CA PHE A 63 -24.14 -10.08 2.15
C PHE A 63 -23.48 -10.14 0.76
N GLU A 64 -24.27 -10.35 -0.30
CA GLU A 64 -23.78 -10.40 -1.68
C GLU A 64 -23.05 -9.12 -2.08
N GLU A 65 -23.64 -7.96 -1.80
CA GLU A 65 -23.04 -6.64 -2.11
C GLU A 65 -21.71 -6.45 -1.38
N LYS A 66 -21.66 -6.79 -0.07
CA LYS A 66 -20.42 -6.72 0.73
C LYS A 66 -19.34 -7.64 0.18
N VAL A 67 -19.69 -8.85 -0.23
CA VAL A 67 -18.74 -9.81 -0.83
C VAL A 67 -18.21 -9.27 -2.16
N LYS A 68 -19.09 -8.79 -3.05
CA LYS A 68 -18.70 -8.18 -4.34
C LYS A 68 -17.76 -6.99 -4.16
N ILE A 69 -18.07 -6.07 -3.24
CA ILE A 69 -17.21 -4.93 -2.91
C ILE A 69 -15.83 -5.40 -2.44
N LYS A 70 -15.77 -6.40 -1.56
CA LYS A 70 -14.52 -6.92 -1.02
C LYS A 70 -13.65 -7.59 -2.09
N ILE A 71 -14.27 -8.36 -3.00
CA ILE A 71 -13.58 -8.96 -4.15
C ILE A 71 -13.03 -7.87 -5.09
N LYS A 72 -13.85 -6.87 -5.43
CA LYS A 72 -13.44 -5.76 -6.30
C LYS A 72 -12.26 -4.98 -5.70
N ASN A 73 -12.32 -4.65 -4.42
CA ASN A 73 -11.26 -3.92 -3.72
C ASN A 73 -9.94 -4.70 -3.68
N LYS A 74 -9.99 -6.03 -3.54
CA LYS A 74 -8.79 -6.89 -3.61
C LYS A 74 -8.15 -6.90 -5.01
N LYS A 75 -8.96 -6.81 -6.07
CA LYS A 75 -8.45 -6.67 -7.44
C LYS A 75 -7.78 -5.31 -7.66
N GLU A 76 -8.35 -4.24 -7.11
CA GLU A 76 -7.74 -2.90 -7.18
C GLU A 76 -6.42 -2.80 -6.41
N SER A 77 -6.28 -3.45 -5.24
CA SER A 77 -5.02 -3.42 -4.49
C SER A 77 -3.85 -4.04 -5.25
N ASN A 78 -4.10 -5.13 -6.00
CA ASN A 78 -3.08 -5.79 -6.81
C ASN A 78 -2.62 -4.91 -7.98
N ILE A 79 -3.54 -4.17 -8.62
CA ILE A 79 -3.19 -3.22 -9.69
C ILE A 79 -2.31 -2.09 -9.13
N ARG A 80 -2.65 -1.56 -7.95
CA ARG A 80 -1.86 -0.51 -7.28
C ARG A 80 -0.45 -1.01 -6.92
N PHE A 81 -0.33 -2.25 -6.45
CA PHE A 81 0.96 -2.87 -6.15
C PHE A 81 1.82 -3.05 -7.42
N ASN A 82 1.23 -3.52 -8.52
CA ASN A 82 1.96 -3.68 -9.78
C ASN A 82 2.44 -2.33 -10.35
N LEU A 83 1.62 -1.28 -10.26
CA LEU A 83 2.01 0.08 -10.66
C LEU A 83 3.15 0.63 -9.78
N TYR A 84 3.13 0.31 -8.49
CA TYR A 84 4.22 0.66 -7.58
C TYR A 84 5.52 -0.05 -7.97
N CYS A 85 5.49 -1.37 -8.19
CA CYS A 85 6.65 -2.13 -8.63
C CYS A 85 7.22 -1.63 -9.97
N ALA A 86 6.36 -1.30 -10.93
CA ALA A 86 6.78 -0.70 -12.20
C ALA A 86 7.47 0.66 -12.00
N LYS A 87 6.93 1.55 -11.15
CA LYS A 87 7.55 2.83 -10.81
C LYS A 87 8.93 2.65 -10.18
N VAL A 88 9.06 1.72 -9.24
CA VAL A 88 10.34 1.42 -8.57
C VAL A 88 11.35 0.87 -9.56
N ALA A 89 10.94 -0.06 -10.44
CA ALA A 89 11.81 -0.61 -11.47
C ALA A 89 12.33 0.47 -12.43
N ILE A 90 11.44 1.35 -12.92
CA ILE A 90 11.82 2.48 -13.80
C ILE A 90 12.80 3.41 -13.08
N ALA A 91 12.51 3.79 -11.83
CA ALA A 91 13.38 4.67 -11.06
C ALA A 91 14.78 4.04 -10.82
N ALA A 92 14.82 2.75 -10.49
CA ALA A 92 16.06 2.01 -10.32
C ALA A 92 16.86 1.93 -11.62
N SER A 93 16.20 1.63 -12.76
CA SER A 93 16.86 1.63 -14.07
C SER A 93 17.42 3.00 -14.45
N ILE A 94 16.67 4.07 -14.22
CA ILE A 94 17.14 5.44 -14.47
C ILE A 94 18.32 5.79 -13.57
N ALA A 95 18.29 5.41 -12.29
CA ALA A 95 19.39 5.62 -11.36
C ALA A 95 20.66 4.89 -11.81
N LEU A 96 20.53 3.63 -12.24
CA LEU A 96 21.64 2.86 -12.79
C LEU A 96 22.20 3.52 -14.06
N ILE A 97 21.35 3.95 -14.99
CA ILE A 97 21.78 4.67 -16.20
C ILE A 97 22.53 5.97 -15.81
N MET A 98 22.02 6.75 -14.86
CA MET A 98 22.69 7.99 -14.42
C MET A 98 24.07 7.73 -13.80
N VAL A 99 24.21 6.65 -13.01
CA VAL A 99 25.48 6.28 -12.37
C VAL A 99 26.49 5.75 -13.40
N PHE A 100 26.07 4.86 -14.29
CA PHE A 100 26.98 4.18 -15.23
C PHE A 100 27.26 4.97 -16.52
N SER A 101 26.37 5.88 -16.94
CA SER A 101 26.55 6.66 -18.19
C SER A 101 27.28 7.99 -17.99
N ASN A 102 27.90 8.22 -16.82
CA ASN A 102 28.61 9.48 -16.52
C ASN A 102 27.71 10.73 -16.62
N GLY A 103 26.38 10.58 -16.53
CA GLY A 103 25.41 11.67 -16.67
C GLY A 103 25.56 12.75 -15.58
N LEU A 104 26.02 12.35 -14.39
CA LEU A 104 26.36 13.27 -13.31
C LEU A 104 27.55 14.18 -13.68
N SER A 105 28.54 13.65 -14.42
CA SER A 105 29.71 14.40 -14.87
C SER A 105 29.33 15.45 -15.92
N PHE A 106 28.42 15.13 -16.84
CA PHE A 106 27.88 16.10 -17.81
C PHE A 106 27.07 17.22 -17.13
N LEU A 107 26.21 16.90 -16.15
CA LEU A 107 25.43 17.90 -15.42
C LEU A 107 26.30 18.78 -14.50
N ALA A 108 27.35 18.20 -13.90
CA ALA A 108 28.32 18.95 -13.10
C ALA A 108 29.16 19.90 -13.98
N ASN A 109 29.54 19.45 -15.19
CA ASN A 109 30.39 20.23 -16.10
C ASN A 109 29.61 21.32 -16.86
N THR A 110 28.29 21.25 -16.93
CA THR A 110 27.43 22.29 -17.55
C THR A 110 27.07 23.43 -16.60
N LYS A 111 27.30 23.29 -15.28
CA LYS A 111 27.06 24.36 -14.29
C LYS A 111 28.27 25.27 -14.01
N THR A 112 29.42 25.07 -14.64
CA THR A 112 30.65 25.83 -14.36
C THR A 112 30.76 27.17 -15.10
N ASN A 113 29.85 27.50 -16.03
CA ASN A 113 29.97 28.71 -16.86
C ASN A 113 28.96 29.84 -16.58
N TYR A 114 28.27 29.85 -15.42
CA TYR A 114 27.43 31.00 -15.08
C TYR A 114 27.30 31.23 -13.56
N VAL A 115 28.43 31.55 -12.91
CA VAL A 115 28.36 32.24 -11.62
C VAL A 115 28.09 33.70 -11.91
N LYS A 116 26.81 34.10 -11.88
CA LYS A 116 26.43 35.51 -11.88
C LYS A 116 27.13 36.15 -10.68
N PRO A 117 27.95 37.20 -10.85
CA PRO A 117 28.64 37.81 -9.72
C PRO A 117 27.61 38.20 -8.66
N LEU A 118 27.90 37.85 -7.41
CA LEU A 118 27.03 38.16 -6.27
C LEU A 118 26.76 39.66 -6.30
N ASP A 119 25.48 40.05 -6.39
CA ASP A 119 25.11 41.47 -6.47
C ASP A 119 25.34 42.14 -5.11
N LEU A 120 26.53 42.73 -4.97
CA LEU A 120 27.00 43.42 -3.75
C LEU A 120 26.17 44.69 -3.45
N SER A 121 25.25 45.11 -4.33
CA SER A 121 24.33 46.22 -4.05
C SER A 121 23.45 45.96 -2.82
N PHE A 122 23.15 44.69 -2.51
CA PHE A 122 22.40 44.34 -1.31
C PHE A 122 23.14 44.73 -0.02
N ILE A 123 24.47 44.61 0.01
CA ILE A 123 25.29 44.99 1.19
C ILE A 123 25.23 46.50 1.41
N ASN A 124 25.30 47.29 0.33
CA ASN A 124 25.21 48.74 0.42
C ASN A 124 23.81 49.20 0.89
N SER A 125 22.75 48.55 0.39
CA SER A 125 21.38 48.79 0.85
C SER A 125 21.20 48.43 2.33
N PHE A 126 21.76 47.29 2.76
CA PHE A 126 21.69 46.85 4.15
C PHE A 126 22.42 47.80 5.10
N ASN A 127 23.63 48.25 4.75
CA ASN A 127 24.38 49.24 5.52
C ASN A 127 23.63 50.57 5.64
N SER A 128 23.04 51.05 4.54
CA SER A 128 22.25 52.30 4.55
C SER A 128 21.02 52.20 5.44
N ASN A 129 20.33 51.06 5.40
CA ASN A 129 19.16 50.81 6.25
C ASN A 129 19.53 50.74 7.74
N LEU A 130 20.65 50.10 8.08
CA LEU A 130 21.14 50.06 9.47
C LEU A 130 21.54 51.44 9.98
N ASN A 131 22.20 52.24 9.14
CA ASN A 131 22.56 53.61 9.53
C ASN A 131 21.32 54.48 9.75
N THR A 132 20.32 54.36 8.87
CA THR A 132 19.05 55.08 9.01
C THR A 132 18.27 54.64 10.26
N PHE A 133 18.29 53.34 10.58
CA PHE A 133 17.68 52.82 11.80
C PHE A 133 18.39 53.33 13.05
N SER A 134 19.73 53.34 13.05
CA SER A 134 20.54 53.90 14.14
C SER A 134 20.21 55.38 14.37
N GLU A 135 20.16 56.20 13.31
CA GLU A 135 19.76 57.60 13.42
C GLU A 135 18.34 57.78 13.97
N ARG A 136 17.40 56.90 13.60
CA ARG A 136 16.02 56.94 14.14
C ARG A 136 15.99 56.61 15.62
N ILE A 137 16.76 55.63 16.09
CA ILE A 137 16.88 55.31 17.52
C ILE A 137 17.45 56.51 18.26
N ILE A 138 18.56 57.08 17.79
CA ILE A 138 19.19 58.24 18.44
C ILE A 138 18.23 59.42 18.52
N LYS A 139 17.54 59.75 17.43
CA LYS A 139 16.53 60.82 17.42
C LYS A 139 15.39 60.51 18.39
N MET A 140 14.91 59.27 18.43
CA MET A 140 13.82 58.87 19.33
C MET A 140 14.24 58.91 20.81
N GLU A 141 15.48 58.54 21.12
CA GLU A 141 16.06 58.65 22.46
C GLU A 141 16.15 60.13 22.91
N VAL A 142 16.64 61.01 22.04
CA VAL A 142 16.69 62.46 22.30
C VAL A 142 15.28 63.04 22.50
N PHE A 143 14.30 62.67 21.66
CA PHE A 143 12.91 63.12 21.81
C PHE A 143 12.25 62.61 23.11
N ASN A 144 12.57 61.40 23.55
CA ASN A 144 12.05 60.87 24.82
C ASN A 144 12.68 61.58 26.02
N TYR A 145 13.98 61.87 25.96
CA TYR A 145 14.69 62.63 27.00
C TYR A 145 14.14 64.05 27.18
N ASP A 146 13.84 64.75 26.08
CA ASP A 146 13.27 66.10 26.12
C ASP A 146 11.81 66.15 26.62
N LYS A 147 11.07 65.04 26.51
CA LYS A 147 9.73 64.90 27.08
C LYS A 147 9.72 64.61 28.59
N GLU A 148 10.73 63.91 29.11
CA GLU A 148 10.84 63.62 30.56
C GLU A 148 11.31 64.83 31.38
N LYS A 149 11.92 65.84 30.74
CA LYS A 149 12.41 67.06 31.40
C LYS A 149 11.45 68.26 31.35
N LYS A 150 10.25 68.12 30.80
CA LYS A 150 9.20 69.15 30.74
C LYS A 150 8.01 68.78 31.59
#